data_AF-A0A8S1VRD2-F1
#
_entry.id   AF-A0A8S1VRD2-F1
#
_cell.length_a   1.000
_cell.length_b   1.000
_cell.length_c   1.000
_cell.angle_alpha   90.00
_cell.angle_beta   90.00
_cell.angle_gamma   90.00
#
_symmetry.space_group_name_H-M   'P 1'
#
loop_
_entity.id
_entity.type
_entity.pdbx_description
1 polymer ?
#
loop_
_entity_poly.entity_id
_entity_poly.type
_entity_poly.pdbx_seq_one_letter_code
_entity_poly.pdbx_strand_id
1 'polypeptide(L)'
;MGNIQEYNYYTVEILSQKIQVMLYMLLISKQTVQFFDWTPTGMKIIVNSQPPPPILTEDDLAKVTKAVCMNSNLSAISEVYSNLNHKFDLMFAKKAFVHRYISEGMEEGEFQEA
;
A
#
# COMPACT_ATOMS: atom_id res chain seq x y z
N MET A 1 -22.65 3.47 -10.23
CA MET A 1 -21.86 3.85 -9.04
C MET A 1 -22.06 2.76 -7.99
N GLY A 2 -21.35 1.64 -8.16
CA GLY A 2 -21.40 0.53 -7.22
C GLY A 2 -20.28 0.72 -6.20
N ASN A 3 -20.64 0.66 -4.92
CA ASN A 3 -19.69 0.72 -3.81
C ASN A 3 -18.65 -0.39 -3.98
N ILE A 4 -17.43 0.00 -4.34
CA ILE A 4 -16.26 -0.87 -4.29
C ILE A 4 -15.99 -1.07 -2.80
N GLN A 5 -16.48 -2.17 -2.26
CA GLN A 5 -16.11 -2.59 -0.91
C GLN A 5 -14.60 -2.80 -0.92
N GLU A 6 -13.93 -2.09 -0.01
CA GLU A 6 -12.48 -2.13 0.16
C GLU A 6 -12.10 -3.48 0.74
N TYR A 7 -11.36 -4.28 -0.03
CA TYR A 7 -10.96 -5.62 0.37
C TYR A 7 -9.45 -5.69 0.47
N ASN A 8 -8.99 -6.22 1.61
CA ASN A 8 -7.66 -5.96 2.12
C ASN A 8 -6.88 -7.26 2.39
N TYR A 9 -5.63 -7.35 1.92
CA TYR A 9 -4.64 -8.33 2.39
C TYR A 9 -3.80 -7.65 3.47
N TYR A 10 -3.50 -8.30 4.60
CA TYR A 10 -2.58 -7.77 5.60
C TYR A 10 -1.38 -8.70 5.79
N THR A 11 -0.19 -8.17 5.53
CA THR A 11 1.07 -8.70 6.05
C THR A 11 1.50 -7.76 7.16
N VAL A 12 1.22 -8.10 8.41
CA VAL A 12 1.66 -7.27 9.54
C VAL A 12 2.94 -7.87 10.10
N GLU A 13 4.02 -7.10 10.07
CA GLU A 13 5.26 -7.42 10.78
C GLU A 13 5.11 -6.88 12.22
N ILE A 14 4.96 -7.80 13.18
CA ILE A 14 4.59 -7.49 14.57
C ILE A 14 5.61 -8.06 15.53
N LEU A 15 6.26 -7.23 16.33
CA LEU A 15 7.35 -7.60 17.23
C LEU A 15 6.95 -8.26 18.58
N SER A 16 5.77 -8.90 18.74
CA SER A 16 5.44 -9.59 20.01
C SER A 16 4.28 -10.62 19.99
N GLN A 17 4.46 -11.76 20.68
CA GLN A 17 3.47 -12.87 20.82
C GLN A 17 2.12 -12.46 21.44
N LYS A 18 2.08 -11.44 22.32
CA LYS A 18 0.82 -10.97 22.94
C LYS A 18 -0.08 -10.21 21.96
N ILE A 19 0.44 -9.78 20.82
CA ILE A 19 -0.28 -8.94 19.87
C ILE A 19 -1.14 -9.79 18.92
N GLN A 20 -0.77 -11.04 18.63
CA GLN A 20 -1.52 -11.90 17.71
C GLN A 20 -2.99 -12.11 18.14
N VAL A 21 -3.21 -12.42 19.43
CA VAL A 21 -4.56 -12.64 19.97
C VAL A 21 -5.36 -11.34 20.01
N MET A 22 -4.71 -10.24 20.42
CA MET A 22 -5.34 -8.92 20.48
C MET A 22 -5.74 -8.42 19.09
N LEU A 23 -4.87 -8.54 18.09
CA LEU A 23 -5.10 -8.05 16.74
C LEU A 23 -6.20 -8.85 16.04
N TYR A 24 -6.19 -10.18 16.21
CA TYR A 24 -7.27 -11.05 15.72
C TYR A 24 -8.61 -10.68 16.35
N MET A 25 -8.66 -10.54 17.69
CA MET A 25 -9.90 -10.13 18.36
C MET A 25 -10.36 -8.74 17.91
N LEU A 26 -9.47 -7.75 17.82
CA LEU A 26 -9.87 -6.35 17.64
C LEU A 26 -10.25 -6.02 16.19
N LEU A 27 -9.60 -6.64 15.20
CA LEU A 27 -9.89 -6.42 13.77
C LEU A 27 -11.10 -7.23 13.30
N ILE A 28 -11.24 -8.50 13.73
CA ILE A 28 -12.35 -9.35 13.32
C ILE A 28 -13.63 -9.02 14.11
N SER A 29 -13.56 -8.77 15.42
CA SER A 29 -14.77 -8.48 16.22
C SER A 29 -15.43 -7.16 15.84
N LYS A 30 -14.64 -6.16 15.44
CA LYS A 30 -15.16 -4.84 15.05
C LYS A 30 -15.67 -4.79 13.61
N GLN A 31 -15.51 -5.87 12.82
CA GLN A 31 -15.88 -5.95 11.40
C GLN A 31 -15.36 -4.78 10.54
N THR A 32 -14.31 -4.09 10.98
CA THR A 32 -13.74 -2.94 10.26
C THR A 32 -12.87 -3.38 9.07
N VAL A 33 -12.64 -4.68 8.94
CA VAL A 33 -11.74 -5.27 7.95
C VAL A 33 -12.48 -6.38 7.21
N GLN A 34 -12.50 -6.29 5.87
CA GLN A 34 -13.13 -7.26 4.99
C GLN A 34 -12.08 -7.92 4.10
N PHE A 35 -12.17 -9.24 3.97
CA PHE A 35 -11.32 -10.08 3.15
C PHE A 35 -12.11 -10.62 1.96
N PHE A 36 -11.42 -10.95 0.87
CA PHE A 36 -12.03 -11.70 -0.21
C PHE A 36 -12.28 -13.16 0.20
N ASP A 37 -13.42 -13.71 -0.23
CA ASP A 37 -13.85 -15.07 0.09
C ASP A 37 -12.86 -16.16 -0.35
N TRP A 38 -12.07 -15.89 -1.38
CA TRP A 38 -11.09 -16.82 -1.92
C TRP A 38 -9.72 -16.77 -1.21
N THR A 39 -9.56 -15.95 -0.17
CA THR A 39 -8.32 -15.88 0.61
C THR A 39 -8.43 -16.74 1.88
N PRO A 40 -7.87 -17.97 1.90
CA PRO A 40 -8.05 -18.90 3.02
C PRO A 40 -7.30 -18.50 4.30
N THR A 41 -6.32 -17.59 4.23
CA THR A 41 -5.61 -17.05 5.39
C THR A 41 -5.34 -15.56 5.16
N GLY A 42 -6.21 -14.70 5.70
CA GLY A 42 -6.19 -13.26 5.43
C GLY A 42 -5.04 -12.49 6.08
N MET A 43 -4.33 -13.06 7.05
CA MET A 43 -3.28 -12.36 7.79
C MET A 43 -2.06 -13.25 8.07
N LYS A 44 -0.88 -12.70 7.80
CA LYS A 44 0.40 -13.24 8.26
C LYS A 44 0.98 -12.32 9.32
N ILE A 45 1.53 -12.93 10.37
CA ILE A 45 2.15 -12.24 11.50
C ILE A 45 3.56 -12.78 11.67
N ILE A 46 4.54 -11.89 11.62
CA ILE A 46 5.96 -12.24 11.80
C ILE A 46 6.52 -11.41 12.95
N VAL A 47 7.20 -12.07 13.88
CA VAL A 47 7.76 -11.46 15.09
C VAL A 47 9.28 -11.44 15.04
N ASN A 48 9.85 -10.24 15.07
CA ASN A 48 11.26 -10.06 15.40
C ASN A 48 11.41 -9.90 16.93
N SER A 49 12.52 -10.35 17.50
CA SER A 49 12.83 -10.15 18.93
C SER A 49 13.87 -9.07 19.15
N GLN A 50 14.56 -8.65 18.08
CA GLN A 50 15.53 -7.57 18.14
C GLN A 50 14.81 -6.22 18.25
N PRO A 51 15.32 -5.28 19.08
CA PRO A 51 14.75 -3.95 19.14
C PRO A 51 14.86 -3.25 17.76
N PRO A 52 13.95 -2.31 17.45
CA PRO A 52 14.08 -1.50 16.25
C PRO A 52 15.47 -0.83 16.19
N PRO A 53 16.07 -0.69 15.01
CA PRO A 53 17.38 -0.09 14.88
C PRO A 53 17.40 1.31 15.49
N PRO A 54 18.53 1.73 16.09
CA PRO A 54 18.64 3.06 16.65
C PRO A 54 18.45 4.10 15.56
N ILE A 55 17.66 5.10 15.90
CA ILE A 55 17.36 6.26 15.06
C ILE A 55 18.67 7.00 14.78
N LEU A 56 18.86 7.45 13.54
CA LEU A 56 20.05 8.21 13.14
C LEU A 56 20.09 9.52 13.93
N THR A 57 21.30 10.05 14.16
CA THR A 57 21.52 11.19 15.06
C THR A 57 20.79 12.47 14.64
N GLU A 58 20.41 12.57 13.36
CA GLU A 58 19.73 13.71 12.71
C GLU A 58 18.26 13.41 12.35
N ASP A 59 17.69 12.33 12.87
CA ASP A 59 16.33 11.89 12.51
C ASP A 59 15.32 12.35 13.57
N ASP A 60 14.17 12.86 13.11
CA ASP A 60 13.13 13.51 13.92
C ASP A 60 12.28 12.51 14.74
N LEU A 61 12.56 11.21 14.60
CA LEU A 61 11.82 10.15 15.28
C LEU A 61 12.29 9.99 16.74
N ALA A 62 11.33 9.82 17.65
CA ALA A 62 11.62 9.50 19.05
C ALA A 62 12.06 8.04 19.21
N LYS A 63 13.02 7.76 20.10
CA LYS A 63 13.48 6.39 20.40
C LYS A 63 12.32 5.53 20.89
N VAL A 64 12.01 4.47 20.16
CA VAL A 64 10.94 3.51 20.50
C VAL A 64 11.52 2.16 20.91
N THR A 65 10.84 1.48 21.83
CA THR A 65 11.21 0.13 22.28
C THR A 65 10.59 -0.97 21.43
N LYS A 66 9.54 -0.64 20.67
CA LYS A 66 8.80 -1.55 19.78
C LYS A 66 8.30 -0.76 18.57
N ALA A 67 8.28 -1.40 17.42
CA ALA A 67 7.70 -0.88 16.19
C ALA A 67 6.82 -1.96 15.54
N VAL A 68 5.86 -1.53 14.72
CA VAL A 68 4.98 -2.40 13.94
C VAL A 68 4.91 -1.85 12.53
N CYS A 69 5.03 -2.73 11.54
CA CYS A 69 4.82 -2.38 10.14
C CYS A 69 3.63 -3.18 9.62
N MET A 70 2.72 -2.52 8.90
CA MET A 70 1.62 -3.16 8.20
C MET A 70 1.84 -2.99 6.70
N ASN A 71 2.16 -4.08 6.04
CA ASN A 71 2.21 -4.17 4.60
C ASN A 71 0.91 -4.81 4.09
N SER A 72 0.00 -3.99 3.60
CA SER A 72 -1.32 -4.44 3.19
C SER A 72 -1.56 -4.19 1.70
N ASN A 73 -2.05 -5.20 0.97
CA ASN A 73 -2.48 -5.04 -0.42
C ASN A 73 -3.99 -4.74 -0.42
N LEU A 74 -4.39 -3.52 -0.76
CA LEU A 74 -5.78 -3.07 -0.65
C LEU A 74 -6.31 -2.70 -2.04
N SER A 75 -7.54 -3.08 -2.36
CA SER A 75 -8.18 -2.60 -3.61
C SER A 75 -8.34 -1.06 -3.64
N ALA A 76 -8.33 -0.41 -2.48
CA ALA A 76 -8.32 1.05 -2.34
C ALA A 76 -7.14 1.72 -3.06
N ILE A 77 -6.03 1.00 -3.31
CA ILE A 77 -4.89 1.57 -4.08
C ILE A 77 -5.30 1.97 -5.51
N SER A 78 -6.36 1.37 -6.07
CA SER A 78 -6.89 1.72 -7.39
C SER A 78 -7.32 3.19 -7.51
N GLU A 79 -7.70 3.85 -6.41
CA GLU A 79 -8.03 5.27 -6.40
C GLU A 79 -6.80 6.14 -6.69
N VAL A 80 -5.64 5.77 -6.12
CA VAL A 80 -4.38 6.47 -6.36
C VAL A 80 -3.97 6.35 -7.83
N TYR A 81 -4.08 5.14 -8.40
CA TYR A 81 -3.82 4.93 -9.83
C TYR A 81 -4.82 5.67 -10.71
N SER A 82 -6.10 5.70 -10.34
CA SER A 82 -7.12 6.47 -11.08
C SER A 82 -6.81 7.97 -11.09
N ASN A 83 -6.35 8.51 -9.95
CA ASN A 83 -5.91 9.90 -9.85
C ASN A 83 -4.66 10.18 -10.68
N LEU A 84 -3.74 9.21 -10.79
CA LEU A 84 -2.55 9.31 -11.63
C LEU A 84 -2.92 9.30 -13.12
N ASN A 85 -3.78 8.36 -13.53
CA ASN A 85 -4.28 8.27 -14.91
C ASN A 85 -4.99 9.56 -15.32
N HIS A 86 -5.84 10.12 -14.44
CA HIS A 86 -6.49 11.39 -14.72
C HIS A 86 -5.50 12.53 -14.98
N LYS A 87 -4.42 12.62 -14.18
CA LYS A 87 -3.36 13.63 -14.40
C LYS A 87 -2.62 13.38 -15.70
N PHE A 88 -2.34 12.12 -16.02
CA PHE A 88 -1.73 11.73 -17.28
C PHE A 88 -2.60 12.16 -18.47
N ASP A 89 -3.90 11.84 -18.45
CA ASP A 89 -4.85 12.20 -19.50
C ASP A 89 -4.89 13.72 -19.75
N LEU A 90 -4.89 14.51 -18.68
CA LEU A 90 -4.87 15.98 -18.78
C LEU A 90 -3.60 16.50 -19.46
N MET A 91 -2.45 15.88 -19.21
CA MET A 91 -1.17 16.26 -19.84
C MET A 91 -1.10 15.77 -21.29
N PHE A 92 -1.47 14.51 -21.52
CA PHE A 92 -1.40 13.87 -22.83
C PHE A 92 -2.39 14.49 -23.83
N ALA A 93 -3.59 14.90 -23.38
CA ALA A 93 -4.56 15.63 -24.20
C ALA A 93 -3.99 16.92 -24.80
N LYS A 94 -3.00 17.54 -24.14
CA LYS A 94 -2.30 18.74 -24.64
C LYS A 94 -0.95 18.43 -25.29
N LYS A 95 -0.60 17.15 -25.45
CA LYS A 95 0.73 16.66 -25.82
C LYS A 95 1.85 17.31 -24.99
N ALA A 96 1.57 17.63 -23.72
CA ALA A 96 2.55 18.25 -22.84
C ALA A 96 3.69 17.25 -22.58
N PHE A 97 4.93 17.69 -22.73
CA PHE A 97 6.15 16.89 -22.52
C PHE A 97 6.35 15.67 -23.46
N VAL A 98 5.36 15.28 -24.28
CA VAL A 98 5.44 14.14 -25.21
C VAL A 98 6.66 14.20 -26.14
N HIS A 99 6.98 15.40 -26.66
CA HIS A 99 8.13 15.58 -27.56
C HIS A 99 9.48 15.15 -26.95
N ARG A 100 9.63 15.20 -25.62
CA ARG A 100 10.88 14.79 -24.96
C ARG A 100 11.10 13.30 -25.09
N TYR A 101 10.07 12.52 -24.80
CA TYR A 101 10.11 11.07 -24.90
C TYR A 101 10.29 10.61 -26.36
N ILE A 102 9.60 11.25 -27.31
CA ILE A 102 9.79 10.93 -28.73
C ILE A 102 11.22 11.27 -29.19
N SER A 103 11.80 12.37 -28.71
CA SER A 103 13.18 12.74 -29.04
C SER A 103 14.22 11.77 -28.47
N GLU A 104 13.86 11.02 -27.42
CA GLU A 104 14.70 9.97 -26.81
C GLU A 104 14.46 8.58 -27.44
N GLY A 105 13.56 8.47 -28.42
CA GLY A 105 13.34 7.25 -29.21
C GLY A 105 12.09 6.44 -28.85
N MET A 106 11.19 6.98 -28.03
CA MET A 106 9.90 6.36 -27.68
C MET A 106 8.84 6.64 -28.76
N GLU A 107 8.05 5.64 -29.17
CA GLU A 107 6.97 5.87 -30.13
C GLU A 107 5.73 6.50 -29.47
N GLU A 108 5.00 7.37 -30.17
CA GLU A 108 3.79 8.03 -29.60
C GLU A 108 2.69 7.00 -29.25
N GLY A 109 2.66 5.86 -29.96
CA GLY A 109 1.72 4.76 -29.69
C GLY A 109 1.94 4.09 -28.33
N GLU A 110 3.17 4.08 -27.82
CA GLU A 110 3.49 3.46 -26.52
C GLU A 110 2.77 4.14 -25.34
N PHE A 111 2.42 5.43 -25.48
CA PHE A 111 1.63 6.15 -24.48
C PHE A 111 0.18 5.70 -24.39
N GLN A 112 -0.36 5.09 -25.44
CA GLN A 112 -1.74 4.59 -25.47
C GLN A 112 -1.83 3.12 -25.07
N GLU A 113 -0.73 2.38 -25.19
CA GLU A 113 -0.65 0.96 -24.86
C GLU A 113 -0.34 0.70 -23.37
N ALA A 114 0.35 1.64 -22.72
CA ALA A 114 0.71 1.58 -21.30
C ALA A 114 -0.46 1.95 -20.36
#